data_AF-Q84BL7-F1
#
_entry.id   AF-Q84BL7-F1
#
_cell.length_a   1.000
_cell.length_b   1.000
_cell.length_c   1.000
_cell.angle_alpha   90.00
_cell.angle_beta   90.00
_cell.angle_gamma   90.00
#
_symmetry.space_group_name_H-M   'P 1'
#
loop_
_entity.id
_entity.type
_entity.pdbx_description
1 polymer ?
#
loop_
_entity_poly.entity_id
_entity_poly.type
_entity_poly.pdbx_seq_one_letter_code
_entity_poly.pdbx_strand_id
1 'polypeptide(L)'
;GIKGIVDAAEKADAKEGKLDVAGDAGETNKDAGKLFVKKNNEGGEANDAGKAAAAVAAVSGEQILKAIVDAAEGGEKQGKKAADATNPIEAAIGGAGDNDAAAAFATMKKDDQIATAMVLRGMAKDGQFA
;
A
#
# COMPACT_ATOMS: atom_id res chain seq x y z
N GLY A 1 10.94 -14.03 4.03
CA GLY A 1 9.56 -13.51 4.15
C GLY A 1 9.61 -12.11 4.74
N ILE A 2 8.53 -11.33 4.62
CA ILE A 2 8.48 -9.91 5.08
C ILE A 2 9.00 -9.77 6.51
N LYS A 3 8.65 -10.68 7.42
CA LYS A 3 9.20 -10.71 8.78
C LYS A 3 10.74 -10.65 8.86
N GLY A 4 11.46 -11.37 8.00
CA GLY A 4 12.93 -11.35 8.02
C GLY A 4 13.53 -10.05 7.49
N ILE A 5 12.82 -9.36 6.59
CA ILE A 5 13.21 -8.02 6.10
C ILE A 5 12.91 -6.98 7.17
N VAL A 6 11.77 -7.09 7.85
CA VAL A 6 11.39 -6.24 8.98
C VAL A 6 12.37 -6.37 10.14
N ASP A 7 12.64 -7.61 10.58
CA ASP A 7 13.62 -7.89 11.64
C ASP A 7 15.04 -7.40 11.27
N ALA A 8 15.37 -7.32 9.98
CA ALA A 8 16.64 -6.77 9.50
C ALA A 8 16.62 -5.24 9.41
N ALA A 9 15.51 -4.64 9.00
CA ALA A 9 15.29 -3.20 8.93
C ALA A 9 15.28 -2.58 10.33
N GLU A 10 14.58 -3.17 11.30
CA GLU A 10 14.61 -2.77 12.72
C GLU A 10 16.04 -2.84 13.29
N LYS A 11 16.79 -3.89 12.99
CA LYS A 11 18.19 -4.02 13.43
C LYS A 11 19.12 -3.03 12.76
N ALA A 12 18.85 -2.66 11.51
CA ALA A 12 19.59 -1.63 10.79
C ALA A 12 19.25 -0.24 11.35
N ASP A 13 17.98 0.01 11.65
CA ASP A 13 17.52 1.25 12.26
C ASP A 13 18.04 1.42 13.69
N ALA A 14 18.02 0.36 14.51
CA ALA A 14 18.62 0.38 15.84
C ALA A 14 20.15 0.55 15.83
N LYS A 15 20.82 0.25 14.70
CA LYS A 15 22.27 0.45 14.53
C LYS A 15 22.64 1.78 13.91
N GLU A 16 21.82 2.34 13.02
CA GLU A 16 22.14 3.51 12.21
C GLU A 16 21.21 4.71 12.42
N GLY A 17 20.03 4.53 13.03
CA GLY A 17 19.02 5.57 13.28
C GLY A 17 18.49 6.25 12.01
N LYS A 18 18.28 5.50 10.93
CA LYS A 18 18.21 6.05 9.55
C LYS A 18 16.86 5.98 8.86
N LEU A 19 15.84 5.35 9.43
CA LEU A 19 14.46 5.44 8.93
C LEU A 19 13.74 6.66 9.53
N ASP A 20 14.46 7.76 9.76
CA ASP A 20 13.89 9.04 10.15
C ASP A 20 13.44 9.77 8.88
N VAL A 21 12.29 9.37 8.36
CA VAL A 21 11.81 9.87 7.07
C VAL A 21 10.87 11.04 7.29
N ALA A 22 11.42 12.24 7.16
CA ALA A 22 10.67 13.48 7.20
C ALA A 22 10.02 13.75 5.83
N GLY A 23 8.69 13.69 5.79
CA GLY A 23 7.91 14.08 4.62
C GLY A 23 6.51 13.51 4.70
N ASP A 24 5.51 14.37 4.86
CA ASP A 24 4.12 13.96 4.68
C ASP A 24 3.91 13.61 3.20
N ALA A 25 3.78 12.32 2.94
CA ALA A 25 3.23 11.79 1.72
C ALA A 25 1.86 12.47 1.46
N GLY A 26 1.64 12.96 0.24
CA GLY A 26 0.40 13.66 -0.11
C GLY A 26 -0.81 12.74 -0.03
N GLU A 27 -2.02 13.31 -0.03
CA GLU A 27 -3.28 12.53 0.03
C GLU A 27 -4.07 12.53 -1.29
N THR A 28 -3.45 13.04 -2.36
CA THR A 28 -4.17 13.34 -3.62
C THR A 28 -4.28 12.16 -4.58
N ASN A 29 -3.72 11.00 -4.21
CA ASN A 29 -3.62 9.82 -5.06
C ASN A 29 -4.48 8.64 -4.61
N LYS A 30 -5.37 8.83 -3.63
CA LYS A 30 -6.29 7.79 -3.12
C LYS A 30 -7.05 7.03 -4.22
N ASP A 31 -7.35 7.67 -5.35
CA ASP A 31 -8.07 7.02 -6.45
C ASP A 31 -7.28 5.87 -7.10
N ALA A 32 -5.96 5.77 -6.84
CA ALA A 32 -5.14 4.59 -7.14
C ALA A 32 -5.71 3.29 -6.52
N GLY A 33 -6.49 3.40 -5.43
CA GLY A 33 -7.15 2.26 -4.79
C GLY A 33 -8.10 1.50 -5.72
N LYS A 34 -8.63 2.15 -6.76
CA LYS A 34 -9.47 1.48 -7.75
C LYS A 34 -8.77 0.33 -8.47
N LEU A 35 -7.45 0.42 -8.63
CA LEU A 35 -6.62 -0.66 -9.21
C LEU A 35 -6.60 -1.92 -8.34
N PHE A 36 -7.03 -1.83 -7.07
CA PHE A 36 -7.11 -2.97 -6.16
C PHE A 36 -8.48 -3.66 -6.21
N VAL A 37 -9.47 -3.04 -6.89
CA VAL A 37 -10.85 -3.52 -6.95
C VAL A 37 -11.13 -4.17 -8.30
N LYS A 38 -11.46 -5.47 -8.29
CA LYS A 38 -11.71 -6.23 -9.52
C LYS A 38 -13.21 -6.45 -9.71
N LYS A 39 -13.92 -5.48 -10.30
CA LYS A 39 -15.33 -5.62 -10.68
C LYS A 39 -15.45 -5.98 -12.17
N ASN A 40 -16.47 -6.77 -12.51
CA ASN A 40 -16.83 -7.19 -13.88
C ASN A 40 -16.72 -6.04 -14.92
N ASN A 41 -15.55 -5.88 -15.54
CA ASN A 41 -15.18 -4.80 -16.49
C ASN A 41 -15.09 -3.36 -15.93
N GLU A 42 -15.13 -3.16 -14.62
CA GLU A 42 -14.95 -1.86 -13.98
C GLU A 42 -13.74 -1.96 -13.03
N GLY A 43 -12.55 -1.69 -13.57
CA GLY A 43 -11.28 -1.62 -12.86
C GLY A 43 -10.77 -0.19 -12.77
N GLY A 44 -9.48 -0.02 -12.40
CA GLY A 44 -8.85 1.29 -12.46
C GLY A 44 -8.68 1.77 -13.90
N GLU A 45 -8.91 3.06 -14.14
CA GLU A 45 -8.70 3.69 -15.43
C GLU A 45 -7.24 4.17 -15.58
N ALA A 46 -6.86 4.64 -16.78
CA ALA A 46 -5.53 5.17 -17.04
C ALA A 46 -5.16 6.34 -16.09
N ASN A 47 -6.14 7.14 -15.67
CA ASN A 47 -5.93 8.20 -14.69
C ASN A 47 -5.59 7.64 -13.29
N ASP A 48 -6.27 6.57 -12.87
CA ASP A 48 -6.03 5.93 -11.58
C ASP A 48 -4.63 5.27 -11.55
N ALA A 49 -4.19 4.70 -12.68
CA ALA A 49 -2.81 4.25 -12.88
C ALA A 49 -1.80 5.41 -12.78
N GLY A 50 -2.14 6.58 -13.33
CA GLY A 50 -1.34 7.80 -13.18
C GLY A 50 -1.22 8.25 -11.73
N LYS A 51 -2.30 8.18 -10.95
CA LYS A 51 -2.31 8.46 -9.50
C LYS A 51 -1.44 7.47 -8.73
N ALA A 52 -1.51 6.20 -9.09
CA ALA A 52 -0.71 5.14 -8.51
C ALA A 52 0.79 5.39 -8.76
N ALA A 53 1.16 5.75 -10.00
CA ALA A 53 2.53 6.13 -10.34
C ALA A 53 2.99 7.41 -9.61
N ALA A 54 2.11 8.41 -9.47
CA ALA A 54 2.40 9.63 -8.75
C ALA A 54 2.64 9.37 -7.26
N ALA A 55 1.86 8.48 -6.62
CA ALA A 55 2.07 8.10 -5.23
C ALA A 55 3.44 7.44 -5.03
N VAL A 56 3.81 6.49 -5.91
CA VAL A 56 5.12 5.82 -5.85
C VAL A 56 6.26 6.80 -6.12
N ALA A 57 6.08 7.77 -7.03
CA ALA A 57 7.10 8.79 -7.31
C ALA A 57 7.24 9.85 -6.20
N ALA A 58 6.19 10.05 -5.40
CA ALA A 58 6.17 11.02 -4.31
C ALA A 58 6.87 10.51 -3.04
N VAL A 59 7.22 9.21 -2.98
CA VAL A 59 7.81 8.60 -1.79
C VAL A 59 9.16 7.96 -2.08
N SER A 60 10.06 8.03 -1.09
CA SER A 60 11.36 7.38 -1.18
C SER A 60 11.25 5.88 -0.90
N GLY A 61 12.26 5.10 -1.34
CA GLY A 61 12.34 3.68 -1.03
C GLY A 61 12.40 3.42 0.48
N GLU A 62 13.06 4.30 1.24
CA GLU A 62 13.11 4.23 2.70
C GLU A 62 11.73 4.48 3.33
N GLN A 63 10.91 5.40 2.80
CA GLN A 63 9.52 5.59 3.26
C GLN A 63 8.68 4.34 3.04
N ILE A 64 8.79 3.73 1.85
CA ILE A 64 8.08 2.49 1.53
C ILE A 64 8.53 1.37 2.50
N LEU A 65 9.83 1.21 2.71
CA LEU A 65 10.36 0.19 3.63
C LEU A 65 9.86 0.42 5.07
N LYS A 66 9.86 1.66 5.56
CA LYS A 66 9.32 1.99 6.88
C LYS A 66 7.83 1.67 6.98
N ALA A 67 7.04 2.07 6.00
CA ALA A 67 5.60 1.80 5.98
C ALA A 67 5.29 0.29 5.92
N ILE A 68 6.13 -0.52 5.25
CA ILE A 68 6.04 -1.99 5.29
C ILE A 68 6.29 -2.51 6.71
N VAL A 69 7.33 -2.00 7.38
CA VAL A 69 7.67 -2.37 8.77
C VAL A 69 6.53 -2.01 9.71
N ASP A 70 6.10 -0.76 9.72
CA ASP A 70 5.02 -0.25 10.57
C ASP A 70 3.71 -1.06 10.34
N ALA A 71 3.37 -1.36 9.08
CA ALA A 71 2.20 -2.16 8.74
C ALA A 71 2.34 -3.64 9.16
N ALA A 72 3.58 -4.17 9.19
CA ALA A 72 3.86 -5.54 9.58
C ALA A 72 3.90 -5.74 11.10
N GLU A 73 4.19 -4.71 11.88
CA GLU A 73 4.08 -4.71 13.34
C GLU A 73 2.61 -4.71 13.80
N GLY A 74 1.72 -4.06 13.03
CA GLY A 74 0.28 -4.14 13.20
C GLY A 74 -0.24 -5.56 13.01
N GLY A 75 -1.21 -5.96 13.86
CA GLY A 75 -1.75 -7.31 14.05
C GLY A 75 -2.19 -8.07 12.79
N GLU A 76 -3.44 -8.55 12.73
CA GLU A 76 -3.86 -9.56 11.75
C GLU A 76 -3.58 -9.16 10.29
N LYS A 77 -2.91 -10.05 9.55
CA LYS A 77 -2.53 -9.87 8.13
C LYS A 77 -3.60 -10.42 7.20
N GLN A 78 -4.86 -10.14 7.53
CA GLN A 78 -6.01 -10.56 6.73
C GLN A 78 -6.32 -9.49 5.70
N GLY A 79 -6.58 -9.90 4.46
CA GLY A 79 -6.95 -8.95 3.41
C GLY A 79 -8.30 -8.30 3.68
N LYS A 80 -8.40 -7.00 3.40
CA LYS A 80 -9.67 -6.25 3.42
C LYS A 80 -9.94 -5.65 2.06
N LYS A 81 -11.20 -5.31 1.82
CA LYS A 81 -11.58 -4.54 0.64
C LYS A 81 -10.84 -3.21 0.62
N ALA A 82 -10.54 -2.67 -0.55
CA ALA A 82 -9.78 -1.43 -0.68
C ALA A 82 -10.43 -0.26 0.08
N ALA A 83 -11.76 -0.26 0.21
CA ALA A 83 -12.50 0.74 1.00
C ALA A 83 -12.35 0.59 2.53
N ASP A 84 -12.10 -0.63 3.01
CA ASP A 84 -12.05 -0.98 4.44
C ASP A 84 -10.60 -1.17 4.95
N ALA A 85 -9.63 -1.18 4.04
CA ALA A 85 -8.23 -1.39 4.37
C ALA A 85 -7.69 -0.21 5.18
N THR A 86 -7.16 -0.50 6.37
CA THR A 86 -6.57 0.48 7.29
C THR A 86 -5.05 0.47 7.24
N ASN A 87 -4.45 -0.57 6.65
CA ASN A 87 -3.02 -0.67 6.42
C ASN A 87 -2.68 -1.25 5.03
N PRO A 88 -1.46 -0.99 4.51
CA PRO A 88 -1.02 -1.47 3.20
C PRO A 88 -1.09 -2.97 2.97
N ILE A 89 -0.92 -3.77 4.02
CA ILE A 89 -0.97 -5.24 3.90
C ILE A 89 -2.40 -5.70 3.64
N GLU A 90 -3.38 -5.14 4.36
CA GLU A 90 -4.80 -5.44 4.17
C GLU A 90 -5.23 -5.14 2.73
N ALA A 91 -4.84 -3.97 2.21
CA ALA A 91 -5.10 -3.55 0.83
C ALA A 91 -4.41 -4.45 -0.20
N ALA A 92 -3.13 -4.77 0.01
CA ALA A 92 -2.34 -5.57 -0.93
C ALA A 92 -2.85 -7.02 -1.04
N ILE A 93 -3.35 -7.60 0.04
CA ILE A 93 -3.99 -8.93 -0.01
C ILE A 93 -5.36 -8.81 -0.68
N GLY A 94 -6.15 -7.81 -0.30
CA GLY A 94 -7.50 -7.59 -0.81
C GLY A 94 -8.54 -8.50 -0.15
N GLY A 95 -9.80 -8.06 -0.15
CA GLY A 95 -10.93 -8.81 0.42
C GLY A 95 -11.80 -9.47 -0.64
N ALA A 96 -12.55 -10.51 -0.24
CA ALA A 96 -13.57 -11.09 -1.11
C ALA A 96 -14.74 -10.12 -1.34
N GLY A 97 -15.23 -10.01 -2.58
CA GLY A 97 -16.38 -9.17 -2.93
C GLY A 97 -16.08 -7.67 -2.93
N ASP A 98 -14.85 -7.29 -3.28
CA ASP A 98 -14.47 -5.90 -3.51
C ASP A 98 -15.06 -5.42 -4.85
N ASN A 99 -16.16 -4.65 -4.77
CA ASN A 99 -16.94 -4.20 -5.93
C ASN A 99 -17.16 -2.68 -5.95
N ASP A 100 -16.62 -1.95 -4.98
CA ASP A 100 -16.83 -0.50 -4.87
C ASP A 100 -15.50 0.25 -5.06
N ALA A 101 -15.12 0.39 -6.33
CA ALA A 101 -13.92 1.10 -6.73
C ALA A 101 -13.97 2.59 -6.31
N ALA A 102 -15.16 3.20 -6.26
CA ALA A 102 -15.30 4.61 -5.89
C ALA A 102 -14.95 4.89 -4.42
N ALA A 103 -15.14 3.89 -3.54
CA ALA A 103 -14.82 3.98 -2.13
C ALA A 103 -13.39 3.52 -1.79
N ALA A 104 -12.63 3.02 -2.76
CA ALA A 104 -11.29 2.49 -2.53
C ALA A 104 -10.37 3.54 -1.88
N PHE A 105 -9.61 3.12 -0.87
CA PHE A 105 -8.67 3.97 -0.13
C PHE A 105 -9.31 5.18 0.57
N ALA A 106 -10.58 5.05 0.98
CA ALA A 106 -11.24 6.04 1.83
C ALA A 106 -10.56 6.23 3.20
N THR A 107 -9.91 5.19 3.71
CA THR A 107 -9.21 5.12 5.00
C THR A 107 -7.71 5.31 4.88
N MET A 108 -7.09 4.89 3.77
CA MET A 108 -5.65 5.00 3.52
C MET A 108 -5.37 5.93 2.34
N LYS A 109 -5.19 7.22 2.62
CA LYS A 109 -5.07 8.24 1.58
C LYS A 109 -3.64 8.65 1.26
N LYS A 110 -2.71 8.36 2.18
CA LYS A 110 -1.34 8.85 2.07
C LYS A 110 -0.57 8.12 0.98
N ASP A 111 0.27 8.85 0.25
CA ASP A 111 1.07 8.30 -0.85
C ASP A 111 2.01 7.17 -0.41
N ASP A 112 2.53 7.19 0.82
CA ASP A 112 3.38 6.14 1.39
C ASP A 112 2.61 4.83 1.60
N GLN A 113 1.39 4.93 2.13
CA GLN A 113 0.48 3.82 2.31
C GLN A 113 0.06 3.21 0.96
N ILE A 114 -0.27 4.07 -0.01
CA ILE A 114 -0.68 3.67 -1.37
C ILE A 114 0.48 2.99 -2.10
N ALA A 115 1.64 3.64 -2.14
CA ALA A 115 2.84 3.11 -2.77
C ALA A 115 3.24 1.77 -2.13
N THR A 116 3.17 1.67 -0.81
CA THR A 116 3.45 0.42 -0.09
C THR A 116 2.46 -0.68 -0.47
N ALA A 117 1.16 -0.37 -0.52
CA ALA A 117 0.15 -1.35 -0.93
C ALA A 117 0.40 -1.83 -2.37
N MET A 118 0.82 -0.94 -3.27
CA MET A 118 1.16 -1.29 -4.65
C MET A 118 2.39 -2.19 -4.72
N VAL A 119 3.46 -1.84 -4.01
CA VAL A 119 4.69 -2.65 -3.98
C VAL A 119 4.37 -4.04 -3.44
N LEU A 120 3.66 -4.13 -2.31
CA LEU A 120 3.26 -5.39 -1.71
C LEU A 120 2.37 -6.21 -2.66
N ARG A 121 1.41 -5.57 -3.34
CA ARG A 121 0.54 -6.24 -4.33
C ARG A 121 1.36 -6.75 -5.51
N GLY A 122 2.24 -5.94 -6.09
CA GLY A 122 3.07 -6.33 -7.22
C GLY A 122 4.08 -7.45 -6.90
N MET A 123 4.48 -7.59 -5.64
CA MET A 123 5.34 -8.67 -5.16
C MET A 123 4.58 -9.92 -4.73
N ALA A 124 3.27 -9.83 -4.49
CA ALA A 124 2.46 -10.95 -4.02
C ALA A 124 2.22 -11.98 -5.14
N LYS A 125 2.23 -13.27 -4.80
CA LYS A 125 2.07 -14.39 -5.74
C LYS A 125 0.84 -14.24 -6.65
N ASP A 126 -0.29 -13.87 -6.07
CA ASP A 126 -1.58 -13.70 -6.75
C ASP A 126 -1.98 -12.22 -6.87
N GLY A 127 -1.03 -11.32 -6.66
CA GLY A 127 -1.25 -9.89 -6.70
C GLY A 127 -1.36 -9.40 -8.15
N GLN A 128 -2.51 -8.82 -8.46
CA GLN A 128 -2.79 -8.18 -9.74
C GLN A 128 -3.52 -6.87 -9.51
N PHE A 129 -3.26 -5.91 -10.41
CA PHE A 129 -4.04 -4.69 -10.53
C PHE A 129 -5.16 -4.91 -11.54
N ALA A 130 -6.34 -4.37 -11.24
CA ALA A 130 -7.57 -4.49 -12.02
C ALA A 130 -7.78 -3.27 -12.92
#